data_AF-A0A958TZ25-F1
#
_entry.id   AF-A0A958TZ25-F1
#
_cell.length_a   1.000
_cell.length_b   1.000
_cell.length_c   1.000
_cell.angle_alpha   90.00
_cell.angle_beta   90.00
_cell.angle_gamma   90.00
#
_symmetry.space_group_name_H-M   'P 1'
#
loop_
_entity.id
_entity.type
_entity.pdbx_description
1 polymer ?
#
loop_
_entity_poly.entity_id
_entity_poly.type
_entity_poly.pdbx_seq_one_letter_code
_entity_poly.pdbx_strand_id
1 'polypeptide(L)'
;MKRFLFILCLLISSVVFPQDIELFKQFNGHYDYTAFGNTLNIEENGQGGQCFILTSSSADFQLQPNQEVVAAYLYWAGSGPGDFNVTFNQIPITAERTFNVTYNSGGQDYIYFAAFADVTQQILTTGNGLYTLSDLDLTLVIPAYCSPPGSGTNFGGWAVTVVYEDA
;
A
#
# COMPACT_ATOMS: atom_id res chain seq x y z
N MET A 1 20.21 25.86 42.88
CA MET A 1 20.48 25.95 41.42
C MET A 1 20.34 24.61 40.69
N LYS A 2 21.08 23.54 41.05
CA LYS A 2 21.01 22.24 40.35
C LYS A 2 19.61 21.60 40.28
N ARG A 3 18.78 21.70 41.33
CA ARG A 3 17.39 21.21 41.33
C ARG A 3 16.45 22.01 40.42
N PHE A 4 16.65 23.33 40.33
CA PHE A 4 15.88 24.20 39.42
C PHE A 4 16.22 23.91 37.95
N LEU A 5 17.49 23.61 37.65
CA LEU A 5 17.92 23.20 36.31
C LEU A 5 17.29 21.87 35.88
N PHE A 6 17.18 20.91 36.80
CA PHE A 6 16.57 19.60 36.53
C PHE A 6 15.07 19.70 36.24
N ILE A 7 14.36 20.58 36.95
CA ILE A 7 12.94 20.86 36.72
C ILE A 7 12.74 21.59 35.38
N LEU A 8 13.65 22.51 35.01
CA LEU A 8 13.62 23.18 33.71
C LEU A 8 13.86 22.19 32.55
N CYS A 9 14.74 21.18 32.73
CA CYS A 9 14.93 20.10 31.76
C CYS A 9 13.72 19.17 31.63
N LEU A 10 12.94 18.95 32.69
CA LEU A 10 11.70 18.17 32.66
C LEU A 10 10.54 18.91 31.99
N LEU A 11 10.53 20.25 32.05
CA LEU A 11 9.51 21.11 31.41
C LEU A 11 9.76 21.36 29.91
N ILE A 12 10.94 20.99 29.41
CA ILE A 12 11.25 20.91 27.97
C ILE A 12 10.81 19.54 27.41
N SER A 13 9.87 18.86 28.09
CA SER A 13 9.26 17.62 27.61
C SER A 13 8.66 17.84 26.22
N SER A 14 9.39 17.34 25.22
CA SER A 14 8.99 16.93 23.88
C SER A 14 7.67 17.54 23.38
N VAL A 15 7.76 18.62 22.61
CA VAL A 15 6.63 19.06 21.78
C VAL A 15 6.45 18.02 20.68
N VAL A 16 5.55 17.06 20.89
CA VAL A 16 5.17 16.09 19.85
C VAL A 16 3.96 16.67 19.13
N PHE A 17 4.10 16.95 17.83
CA PHE A 17 2.96 17.31 16.99
C PHE A 17 2.21 16.03 16.65
N PRO A 18 1.00 15.79 17.20
CA PRO A 18 0.18 14.70 16.71
C PRO A 18 -0.14 14.97 15.24
N GLN A 19 -0.17 13.92 14.43
CA GLN A 19 -0.79 14.03 13.12
C GLN A 19 -2.30 14.02 13.30
N ASP A 20 -2.99 14.92 12.61
CA ASP A 20 -4.45 14.91 12.58
C ASP A 20 -4.91 13.60 11.94
N ILE A 21 -5.66 12.80 12.71
CA ILE A 21 -6.31 11.59 12.22
C ILE A 21 -7.77 11.96 11.98
N GLU A 22 -8.17 11.96 10.70
CA GLU A 22 -9.55 12.17 10.30
C GLU A 22 -10.17 10.86 9.80
N LEU A 23 -11.45 10.67 10.09
CA LEU A 23 -12.23 9.57 9.54
C LEU A 23 -12.33 9.72 8.02
N PHE A 24 -11.74 8.78 7.28
CA PHE A 24 -11.86 8.78 5.82
C PHE A 24 -13.27 8.37 5.37
N LYS A 25 -13.73 7.20 5.81
CA LYS A 25 -15.05 6.62 5.49
C LYS A 25 -15.53 5.75 6.64
N GLN A 26 -16.85 5.69 6.81
CA GLN A 26 -17.52 4.81 7.76
C GLN A 26 -18.72 4.19 7.08
N PHE A 27 -18.86 2.87 7.22
CA PHE A 27 -20.01 2.09 6.80
C PHE A 27 -20.71 1.58 8.06
N ASN A 28 -22.00 1.88 8.21
CA ASN A 28 -22.79 1.51 9.39
C ASN A 28 -24.00 0.68 8.96
N GLY A 29 -24.16 -0.50 9.55
CA GLY A 29 -25.25 -1.41 9.17
C GLY A 29 -24.74 -2.84 9.04
N HIS A 30 -25.40 -3.61 8.19
CA HIS A 30 -25.04 -5.00 7.92
C HIS A 30 -24.08 -5.08 6.72
N TYR A 31 -22.90 -4.49 6.93
CA TYR A 31 -21.80 -4.54 5.98
C TYR A 31 -20.73 -5.51 6.48
N ASP A 32 -20.11 -6.21 5.54
CA ASP A 32 -18.87 -6.95 5.76
C ASP A 32 -17.84 -6.53 4.69
N TYR A 33 -16.61 -7.02 4.81
CA TYR A 33 -15.56 -6.72 3.86
C TYR A 33 -14.72 -7.94 3.52
N THR A 34 -14.13 -7.90 2.33
CA THR A 34 -13.10 -8.83 1.89
C THR A 34 -11.95 -8.06 1.26
N ALA A 35 -10.83 -8.71 1.06
CA ALA A 35 -9.72 -8.15 0.32
C ALA A 35 -9.11 -9.20 -0.60
N PHE A 36 -8.69 -8.75 -1.78
CA PHE A 36 -7.95 -9.55 -2.74
C PHE A 36 -6.81 -8.73 -3.31
N GLY A 37 -5.76 -9.38 -3.80
CA GLY A 37 -4.56 -8.70 -4.25
C GLY A 37 -3.43 -9.66 -4.50
N ASN A 38 -2.33 -9.16 -5.04
CA ASN A 38 -1.15 -9.98 -5.28
C ASN A 38 0.14 -9.17 -5.11
N THR A 39 1.20 -9.90 -4.82
CA THR A 39 2.57 -9.39 -4.81
C THR A 39 3.12 -9.32 -6.23
N LEU A 40 4.11 -8.45 -6.44
CA LEU A 40 4.96 -8.45 -7.63
C LEU A 40 6.29 -9.17 -7.38
N ASN A 41 6.62 -9.46 -6.12
CA ASN A 41 7.79 -10.26 -5.79
C ASN A 41 7.55 -11.72 -6.17
N ILE A 42 8.52 -12.34 -6.85
CA ILE A 42 8.47 -13.76 -7.22
C ILE A 42 8.86 -14.69 -6.05
N GLU A 43 9.47 -14.13 -5.01
CA GLU A 43 9.86 -14.81 -3.78
C GLU A 43 9.90 -13.82 -2.60
N GLU A 44 10.08 -14.34 -1.39
CA GLU A 44 10.21 -13.53 -0.19
C GLU A 44 11.43 -12.58 -0.28
N ASN A 45 11.26 -11.34 0.15
CA ASN A 45 12.36 -10.39 0.20
C ASN A 45 13.27 -10.68 1.40
N GLY A 46 14.57 -10.41 1.24
CA GLY A 46 15.52 -10.62 2.32
C GLY A 46 16.96 -10.65 1.84
N GLN A 47 17.86 -11.06 2.75
CA GLN A 47 19.27 -11.18 2.46
C GLN A 47 19.53 -12.36 1.51
N GLY A 48 20.18 -12.09 0.38
CA GLY A 48 20.54 -13.10 -0.61
C GLY A 48 19.39 -13.55 -1.51
N GLY A 49 18.21 -12.93 -1.41
CA GLY A 49 17.09 -13.16 -2.31
C GLY A 49 17.37 -12.65 -3.73
N GLN A 50 16.62 -13.19 -4.69
CA GLN A 50 16.58 -12.75 -6.08
C GLN A 50 16.10 -11.31 -6.16
N CYS A 51 16.85 -10.52 -6.93
CA CYS A 51 16.56 -9.13 -7.15
C CYS A 51 15.74 -8.94 -8.43
N PHE A 52 14.57 -9.57 -8.46
CA PHE A 52 13.64 -9.53 -9.58
C PHE A 52 12.24 -9.17 -9.09
N ILE A 53 11.52 -8.40 -9.90
CA ILE A 53 10.14 -8.00 -9.63
C ILE A 53 9.35 -8.06 -10.92
N LEU A 54 8.10 -8.49 -10.82
CA LEU A 54 7.14 -8.42 -11.91
C LEU A 54 6.65 -6.98 -12.09
N THR A 55 6.16 -6.66 -13.29
CA THR A 55 5.49 -5.38 -13.57
C THR A 55 3.96 -5.53 -13.61
N SER A 56 3.47 -6.76 -13.46
CA SER A 56 2.06 -7.10 -13.39
C SER A 56 1.82 -8.37 -12.57
N SER A 57 0.65 -8.45 -11.95
CA SER A 57 0.17 -9.64 -11.24
C SER A 57 -1.35 -9.65 -11.16
N SER A 58 -1.93 -10.84 -10.95
CA SER A 58 -3.37 -11.04 -10.95
C SER A 58 -3.87 -11.72 -9.68
N ALA A 59 -5.11 -11.43 -9.28
CA ALA A 59 -5.78 -12.08 -8.16
C ALA A 59 -7.26 -12.31 -8.48
N ASP A 60 -7.79 -13.44 -8.00
CA ASP A 60 -9.21 -13.76 -8.12
C ASP A 60 -10.03 -13.00 -7.08
N PHE A 61 -11.14 -12.41 -7.54
CA PHE A 61 -12.15 -11.82 -6.69
C PHE A 61 -13.47 -12.55 -6.86
N GLN A 62 -14.07 -12.93 -5.73
CA GLN A 62 -15.37 -13.59 -5.71
C GLN A 62 -16.15 -13.22 -4.45
N LEU A 63 -17.38 -12.73 -4.63
CA LEU A 63 -18.40 -12.70 -3.58
C LEU A 63 -19.35 -13.89 -3.70
N GLN A 64 -20.03 -14.20 -2.60
CA GLN A 64 -21.10 -15.19 -2.58
C GLN A 64 -22.33 -14.68 -3.34
N PRO A 65 -23.21 -15.59 -3.82
CA PRO A 65 -24.51 -15.19 -4.34
C PRO A 65 -25.28 -14.33 -3.31
N ASN A 66 -26.01 -13.33 -3.81
CA ASN A 66 -26.76 -12.34 -3.01
C ASN A 66 -25.88 -11.38 -2.18
N GLN A 67 -24.58 -11.27 -2.46
CA GLN A 67 -23.76 -10.19 -1.91
C GLN A 67 -23.58 -9.10 -2.95
N GLU A 68 -23.76 -7.84 -2.54
CA GLU A 68 -23.66 -6.67 -3.40
C GLU A 68 -22.50 -5.76 -2.97
N VAL A 69 -21.70 -5.32 -3.94
CA VAL A 69 -20.56 -4.43 -3.69
C VAL A 69 -21.06 -3.03 -3.35
N VAL A 70 -20.58 -2.51 -2.24
CA VAL A 70 -20.91 -1.16 -1.73
C VAL A 70 -19.77 -0.18 -2.01
N ALA A 71 -18.52 -0.63 -1.83
CA ALA A 71 -17.32 0.13 -2.14
C ALA A 71 -16.15 -0.78 -2.46
N ALA A 72 -15.22 -0.32 -3.29
CA ALA A 72 -13.96 -1.00 -3.54
C ALA A 72 -12.79 -0.02 -3.66
N TYR A 73 -11.72 -0.28 -2.91
CA TYR A 73 -10.59 0.62 -2.75
C TYR A 73 -9.29 -0.08 -3.13
N LEU A 74 -8.69 0.34 -4.25
CA LEU A 74 -7.40 -0.15 -4.71
C LEU A 74 -6.28 0.59 -3.98
N TYR A 75 -5.39 -0.19 -3.36
CA TYR A 75 -4.10 0.27 -2.88
C TYR A 75 -2.99 -0.44 -3.64
N TRP A 76 -1.95 0.29 -4.01
CA TRP A 76 -0.70 -0.28 -4.51
C TRP A 76 0.49 0.42 -3.87
N ALA A 77 1.58 -0.29 -3.74
CA ALA A 77 2.75 0.19 -3.03
C ALA A 77 4.02 -0.47 -3.56
N GLY A 78 5.16 0.15 -3.27
CA GLY A 78 6.44 -0.41 -3.63
C GLY A 78 7.64 0.38 -3.13
N SER A 79 8.82 -0.13 -3.47
CA SER A 79 10.10 0.53 -3.24
C SER A 79 10.30 1.70 -4.21
N GLY A 80 10.92 2.78 -3.74
CA GLY A 80 11.25 3.96 -4.54
C GLY A 80 10.37 5.18 -4.28
N PRO A 81 10.60 6.25 -5.08
CA PRO A 81 9.88 7.52 -4.94
C PRO A 81 8.40 7.43 -5.37
N GLY A 82 8.04 6.42 -6.16
CA GLY A 82 6.66 6.10 -6.50
C GLY A 82 6.33 6.08 -7.99
N ASP A 83 5.47 5.13 -8.35
CA ASP A 83 4.70 5.14 -9.58
C ASP A 83 3.21 5.27 -9.21
N PHE A 84 2.61 6.37 -9.65
CA PHE A 84 1.25 6.76 -9.28
C PHE A 84 0.25 6.62 -10.42
N ASN A 85 0.67 6.00 -11.53
CA ASN A 85 -0.20 5.67 -12.65
C ASN A 85 -0.03 4.19 -12.98
N VAL A 86 -1.07 3.40 -12.79
CA VAL A 86 -1.08 1.97 -13.08
C VAL A 86 -2.24 1.64 -13.99
N THR A 87 -2.27 0.43 -14.52
CA THR A 87 -3.46 -0.11 -15.18
C THR A 87 -4.07 -1.17 -14.28
N PHE A 88 -5.34 -1.00 -13.89
CA PHE A 88 -6.08 -2.02 -13.16
C PHE A 88 -7.14 -2.58 -14.09
N ASN A 89 -7.13 -3.90 -14.30
CA ASN A 89 -8.01 -4.65 -15.19
C ASN A 89 -8.29 -3.92 -16.52
N GLN A 90 -7.21 -3.58 -17.24
CA GLN A 90 -7.21 -2.88 -18.54
C GLN A 90 -7.68 -1.41 -18.53
N ILE A 91 -7.97 -0.84 -17.36
CA ILE A 91 -8.34 0.57 -17.20
C ILE A 91 -7.18 1.33 -16.55
N PRO A 92 -6.70 2.44 -17.15
CA PRO A 92 -5.73 3.31 -16.51
C PRO A 92 -6.28 3.94 -15.23
N ILE A 93 -5.51 3.88 -14.15
CA ILE A 93 -5.82 4.42 -12.83
C ILE A 93 -4.71 5.39 -12.41
N THR A 94 -5.09 6.60 -12.01
CA THR A 94 -4.19 7.57 -11.38
C THR A 94 -4.51 7.65 -9.89
N ALA A 95 -3.47 7.73 -9.05
CA ALA A 95 -3.63 7.84 -7.60
C ALA A 95 -4.41 9.10 -7.20
N GLU A 96 -5.43 8.91 -6.36
CA GLU A 96 -6.19 9.99 -5.72
C GLU A 96 -5.50 10.45 -4.43
N ARG A 97 -4.81 9.53 -3.75
CA ARG A 97 -3.99 9.80 -2.57
C ARG A 97 -2.68 9.06 -2.68
N THR A 98 -1.62 9.69 -2.18
CA THR A 98 -0.28 9.12 -2.14
C THR A 98 0.27 9.18 -0.73
N PHE A 99 1.14 8.23 -0.42
CA PHE A 99 1.80 8.08 0.86
C PHE A 99 3.27 7.78 0.61
N ASN A 100 4.13 8.18 1.56
CA ASN A 100 5.52 7.79 1.54
C ASN A 100 6.02 7.50 2.95
N VAL A 101 7.06 6.67 3.02
CA VAL A 101 7.82 6.45 4.25
C VAL A 101 9.30 6.34 3.89
N THR A 102 10.16 6.88 4.75
CA THR A 102 11.61 6.72 4.65
C THR A 102 12.09 5.80 5.76
N TYR A 103 12.81 4.76 5.39
CA TYR A 103 13.47 3.82 6.30
C TYR A 103 14.98 4.03 6.21
N ASN A 104 15.63 4.32 7.33
CA ASN A 104 17.08 4.40 7.40
C ASN A 104 17.65 3.04 7.83
N SER A 105 18.54 2.46 7.03
CA SER A 105 19.29 1.25 7.36
C SER A 105 20.77 1.49 7.15
N GLY A 106 21.56 1.41 8.22
CA GLY A 106 23.01 1.58 8.15
C GLY A 106 23.48 2.95 7.65
N GLY A 107 22.68 4.01 7.84
CA GLY A 107 22.98 5.35 7.35
C GLY A 107 22.54 5.63 5.90
N GLN A 108 21.93 4.66 5.22
CA GLN A 108 21.30 4.84 3.91
C GLN A 108 19.78 4.95 4.08
N ASP A 109 19.19 5.94 3.42
CA ASP A 109 17.75 6.11 3.35
C ASP A 109 17.14 5.32 2.18
N TYR A 110 16.04 4.64 2.45
CA TYR A 110 15.21 3.89 1.51
C TYR A 110 13.80 4.46 1.55
N ILE A 111 13.28 4.86 0.39
CA ILE A 111 11.94 5.46 0.27
C ILE A 111 10.98 4.39 -0.21
N TYR A 112 9.77 4.38 0.34
CA TYR A 112 8.68 3.54 -0.13
C TYR A 112 7.47 4.41 -0.34
N PHE A 113 6.66 4.05 -1.33
CA PHE A 113 5.43 4.74 -1.64
C PHE A 113 4.24 3.81 -1.45
N ALA A 114 3.08 4.41 -1.23
CA ALA A 114 1.80 3.77 -1.47
C ALA A 114 0.87 4.76 -2.16
N ALA A 115 -0.15 4.24 -2.82
CA ALA A 115 -1.15 4.99 -3.53
C ALA A 115 -2.52 4.34 -3.38
N PHE A 116 -3.55 5.14 -3.62
CA PHE A 116 -4.95 4.78 -3.42
C PHE A 116 -5.80 5.34 -4.56
N ALA A 117 -6.79 4.56 -4.99
CA ALA A 117 -7.88 5.00 -5.86
C ALA A 117 -9.18 4.26 -5.54
N ASP A 118 -10.32 4.92 -5.75
CA ASP A 118 -11.63 4.28 -5.70
C ASP A 118 -11.90 3.53 -7.02
N VAL A 119 -12.07 2.20 -6.91
CA VAL A 119 -12.34 1.31 -8.06
C VAL A 119 -13.72 0.67 -7.97
N THR A 120 -14.62 1.21 -7.14
CA THR A 120 -15.97 0.67 -6.90
C THR A 120 -16.72 0.39 -8.20
N GLN A 121 -16.74 1.37 -9.10
CA GLN A 121 -17.46 1.23 -10.37
C GLN A 121 -16.86 0.12 -11.24
N GLN A 122 -15.54 -0.06 -11.20
CA GLN A 122 -14.86 -1.08 -11.97
C GLN A 122 -15.16 -2.50 -11.46
N ILE A 123 -15.20 -2.66 -10.13
CA ILE A 123 -15.60 -3.93 -9.50
C ILE A 123 -17.08 -4.22 -9.80
N LEU A 124 -17.97 -3.23 -9.70
CA LEU A 124 -19.40 -3.38 -10.03
C LEU A 124 -19.63 -3.79 -11.49
N THR A 125 -18.89 -3.19 -12.44
CA THR A 125 -19.03 -3.49 -13.87
C THR A 125 -18.45 -4.84 -14.25
N THR A 126 -17.33 -5.25 -13.65
CA THR A 126 -16.65 -6.51 -14.00
C THR A 126 -17.24 -7.71 -13.25
N GLY A 127 -17.59 -7.54 -11.97
CA GLY A 127 -18.08 -8.60 -11.10
C GLY A 127 -16.99 -9.59 -10.67
N ASN A 128 -17.42 -10.80 -10.31
CA ASN A 128 -16.50 -11.88 -9.92
C ASN A 128 -15.59 -12.27 -11.09
N GLY A 129 -14.30 -12.43 -10.85
CA GLY A 129 -13.33 -12.81 -11.88
C GLY A 129 -11.88 -12.56 -11.50
N LEU A 130 -11.00 -12.73 -12.49
CA LEU A 130 -9.58 -12.47 -12.36
C LEU A 130 -9.29 -10.99 -12.66
N TYR A 131 -8.68 -10.30 -11.71
CA TYR A 131 -8.26 -8.90 -11.85
C TYR A 131 -6.74 -8.83 -11.97
N THR A 132 -6.25 -8.00 -12.87
CA THR A 132 -4.81 -7.81 -13.12
C THR A 132 -4.43 -6.37 -12.87
N LEU A 133 -3.43 -6.13 -12.03
CA LEU A 133 -2.72 -4.86 -12.01
C LEU A 133 -1.50 -4.97 -12.91
N SER A 134 -1.27 -3.96 -13.75
CA SER A 134 -0.12 -3.86 -14.64
C SER A 134 0.43 -2.44 -14.68
N ASP A 135 1.54 -2.29 -15.40
CA ASP A 135 2.27 -1.02 -15.60
C ASP A 135 2.88 -0.44 -14.31
N LEU A 136 2.95 -1.23 -13.23
CA LEU A 136 3.73 -0.89 -12.05
C LEU A 136 5.17 -1.36 -12.24
N ASP A 137 6.00 -0.54 -12.89
CA ASP A 137 7.39 -0.89 -13.21
C ASP A 137 8.39 -0.36 -12.18
N LEU A 138 8.85 -1.26 -11.32
CA LEU A 138 9.88 -0.98 -10.31
C LEU A 138 11.25 -1.58 -10.68
N THR A 139 11.41 -2.15 -11.87
CA THR A 139 12.59 -2.95 -12.26
C THR A 139 13.90 -2.16 -12.16
N LEU A 140 13.87 -0.86 -12.43
CA LEU A 140 15.03 0.03 -12.30
C LEU A 140 15.33 0.45 -10.85
N VAL A 141 14.35 0.31 -9.96
CA VAL A 141 14.43 0.75 -8.55
C VAL A 141 14.85 -0.39 -7.63
N ILE A 142 14.28 -1.58 -7.82
CA ILE A 142 14.49 -2.76 -6.96
C ILE A 142 15.97 -3.10 -6.71
N PRO A 143 16.91 -3.00 -7.68
CA PRO A 143 18.32 -3.30 -7.45
C PRO A 143 18.95 -2.59 -6.25
N ALA A 144 18.55 -1.36 -5.94
CA ALA A 144 19.11 -0.61 -4.81
C ALA A 144 18.63 -1.15 -3.44
N TYR A 145 17.49 -1.85 -3.40
CA TYR A 145 16.83 -2.30 -2.17
C TYR A 145 17.21 -3.75 -1.81
N CYS A 146 17.71 -4.54 -2.75
CA CYS A 146 18.12 -5.92 -2.53
C CYS A 146 19.41 -6.02 -1.70
N SER A 147 19.46 -6.94 -0.73
CA SER A 147 20.62 -7.12 0.14
C SER A 147 21.46 -8.33 -0.25
N PRO A 148 22.80 -8.21 -0.35
CA PRO A 148 23.63 -7.00 -0.23
C PRO A 148 23.74 -6.19 -1.55
N PRO A 149 24.05 -4.87 -1.51
CA PRO A 149 24.32 -4.05 -0.32
C PRO A 149 23.07 -3.35 0.26
N GLY A 150 21.90 -3.55 -0.35
CA GLY A 150 20.64 -2.94 0.09
C GLY A 150 20.11 -3.46 1.42
N SER A 151 18.91 -3.02 1.78
CA SER A 151 18.22 -3.37 3.03
C SER A 151 17.55 -4.74 3.03
N GLY A 152 17.33 -5.35 1.86
CA GLY A 152 16.61 -6.63 1.73
C GLY A 152 15.10 -6.47 1.88
N THR A 153 14.60 -5.24 1.79
CA THR A 153 13.18 -4.88 1.95
C THR A 153 12.55 -4.47 0.62
N ASN A 154 13.08 -4.97 -0.50
CA ASN A 154 12.52 -4.75 -1.83
C ASN A 154 11.11 -5.32 -1.91
N PHE A 155 10.15 -4.54 -2.40
CA PHE A 155 8.81 -5.04 -2.65
C PHE A 155 8.03 -4.21 -3.68
N GLY A 156 6.98 -4.83 -4.21
CA GLY A 156 5.88 -4.17 -4.91
C GLY A 156 4.64 -5.04 -4.84
N GLY A 157 3.46 -4.44 -4.81
CA GLY A 157 2.21 -5.20 -4.73
C GLY A 157 0.99 -4.31 -4.66
N TRP A 158 -0.16 -4.95 -4.68
CA TRP A 158 -1.46 -4.28 -4.66
C TRP A 158 -2.51 -5.12 -3.96
N ALA A 159 -3.55 -4.46 -3.48
CA ALA A 159 -4.75 -5.09 -2.95
C ALA A 159 -5.95 -4.16 -3.12
N VAL A 160 -7.13 -4.76 -3.25
CA VAL A 160 -8.41 -4.07 -3.22
C VAL A 160 -9.15 -4.50 -1.97
N THR A 161 -9.55 -3.55 -1.15
CA THR A 161 -10.53 -3.78 -0.08
C THR A 161 -11.92 -3.57 -0.65
N VAL A 162 -12.78 -4.57 -0.56
CA VAL A 162 -14.17 -4.53 -1.02
C VAL A 162 -15.09 -4.59 0.19
N VAL A 163 -15.95 -3.58 0.33
CA VAL A 163 -17.06 -3.57 1.28
C VAL A 163 -18.30 -4.03 0.54
N TYR A 164 -19.05 -4.95 1.14
CA TYR A 164 -20.27 -5.50 0.56
C TYR A 164 -21.36 -5.65 1.62
N GLU A 165 -22.60 -5.80 1.17
CA GLU A 165 -23.75 -6.18 2.00
C GLU A 165 -24.44 -7.41 1.43
N ASP A 166 -25.20 -8.11 2.26
CA ASP A 166 -26.14 -9.11 1.78
C ASP A 166 -27.40 -8.40 1.26
N ALA A 167 -27.90 -8.85 0.11
CA ALA A 167 -29.11 -8.34 -0.55
C ALA A 167 -30.42 -8.73 0.18
#